data_AF-A0A3D2NF81-F1
#
_entry.id   AF-A0A3D2NF81-F1
#
_cell.length_a   1.000
_cell.length_b   1.000
_cell.length_c   1.000
_cell.angle_alpha   90.00
_cell.angle_beta   90.00
_cell.angle_gamma   90.00
#
_symmetry.space_group_name_H-M   'P 1'
#
loop_
_entity.id
_entity.type
_entity.pdbx_description
1 polymer ?
#
loop_
_entity_poly.entity_id
_entity_poly.type
_entity_poly.pdbx_seq_one_letter_code
_entity_poly.pdbx_strand_id
1 'polypeptide(L)'
;MRILQRLALARLHARMPEWVRIAIAALALVLGVVIVIRPTTALDVLAWLIGGGMVLTGVLDLTGRVDDAERPRWRTLTGLAWLIGGLIVLVAPGLTVRLLAGLVGILLLAAGVLGLIGTFGRGRTIDARIADAAFGASGVIFGALALFWPDITLLVVAVVFGARLIMSGVVDLWTRIRRRNDAARPAADRPLRRWGRTVIAVVSVGLAVTTAVVTVPLREGSTVVDDFYAAPRDLPDAPGQLVRAEPFTAGIPNSANGWRILYTTTGVDGRVRVASGIVAVPKEGDGRWPVVDWNHGTTGFAQHCAPSLQERGMWSGAMYILPTLIREGWAVVSTDYIGLGTEGPHPYLVGPPSATASLDAVRAAKQLTEADLGERTVVWGHSQGGGAALWAGALARDYAPDVWVQGVAALAPASDPAALVQNISDVTGGSIFASYAFASFSEIYPDVEYRDYVRPGAETTLRQMSDRCLTDPSIIISVAAALGMSGDTRLFSTSPATGVLGGHLRDNTAPLRQTAPLLLAQGGSDSVISVGAQSDYVDRACAAGQDVDFRIYDGYEHAAVVERPSPLLDQLIEWTRDRFAGVPAAEGCSTTRY
;
A
#
# COMPACT_ATOMS: atom_id res chain seq x y z
N MET A 1 -13.19 -16.08 -38.04
CA MET A 1 -12.39 -15.12 -38.84
C MET A 1 -13.17 -14.34 -39.92
N ARG A 2 -14.37 -14.75 -40.35
CA ARG A 2 -15.18 -14.01 -41.36
C ARG A 2 -16.06 -12.88 -40.80
N ILE A 3 -16.23 -12.77 -39.48
CA ILE A 3 -17.08 -11.74 -38.84
C ILE A 3 -16.32 -10.42 -38.65
N LEU A 4 -15.03 -10.46 -38.29
CA LEU A 4 -14.17 -9.27 -38.15
C LEU A 4 -13.92 -8.53 -39.48
N GLN A 5 -13.99 -9.21 -40.62
CA GLN A 5 -13.87 -8.58 -41.96
C GLN A 5 -15.12 -7.80 -42.40
N ARG A 6 -16.21 -7.86 -41.64
CA ARG A 6 -17.45 -7.12 -41.90
C ARG A 6 -17.55 -5.80 -41.13
N LEU A 7 -16.64 -5.52 -40.20
CA LEU A 7 -16.58 -4.23 -39.51
C LEU A 7 -16.15 -3.14 -40.51
N ALA A 8 -16.92 -2.06 -40.61
CA ALA A 8 -16.67 -0.94 -41.53
C ALA A 8 -15.23 -0.40 -41.43
N LEU A 9 -14.66 -0.42 -40.23
CA LEU A 9 -13.28 -0.03 -39.92
C LEU A 9 -12.21 -0.84 -40.69
N ALA A 10 -12.41 -2.15 -40.85
CA ALA A 10 -11.44 -3.03 -41.51
C ALA A 10 -11.39 -2.80 -43.03
N ARG A 11 -12.52 -2.43 -43.64
CA ARG A 11 -12.60 -2.06 -45.06
C ARG A 11 -12.03 -0.67 -45.31
N LEU A 12 -12.23 0.26 -44.37
CA LEU A 12 -11.64 1.59 -44.42
C LEU A 12 -10.10 1.49 -44.35
N HIS A 13 -9.58 0.68 -43.42
CA HIS A 13 -8.14 0.50 -43.23
C HIS A 13 -7.43 -0.05 -44.48
N ALA A 14 -8.07 -0.97 -45.21
CA ALA A 14 -7.53 -1.54 -46.45
C ALA A 14 -7.47 -0.54 -47.61
N ARG A 15 -8.27 0.54 -47.59
CA ARG A 15 -8.31 1.58 -48.62
C ARG A 15 -7.37 2.76 -48.35
N MET A 16 -6.71 2.78 -47.20
CA MET A 16 -5.87 3.93 -46.81
C MET A 16 -4.53 3.96 -47.58
N PRO A 17 -4.03 5.16 -47.91
CA PRO A 17 -2.68 5.35 -48.44
C PRO A 17 -1.63 4.66 -47.57
N GLU A 18 -0.55 4.20 -48.17
CA GLU A 18 0.51 3.45 -47.48
C GLU A 18 1.14 4.25 -46.33
N TRP A 19 1.31 5.57 -46.50
CA TRP A 19 1.83 6.47 -45.47
C TRP A 19 0.93 6.53 -44.22
N VAL A 20 -0.39 6.48 -44.39
CA VAL A 20 -1.36 6.46 -43.27
C VAL A 20 -1.25 5.15 -42.49
N ARG A 21 -1.07 4.03 -43.18
CA ARG A 21 -0.90 2.71 -42.54
C ARG A 21 0.45 2.60 -41.81
N ILE A 22 1.49 3.27 -42.30
CA ILE A 22 2.78 3.38 -41.59
C ILE A 22 2.62 4.26 -40.35
N ALA A 23 1.95 5.40 -40.47
CA ALA A 23 1.67 6.28 -39.33
C ALA A 23 0.86 5.55 -38.23
N ILE A 24 -0.14 4.74 -38.60
CA ILE A 24 -0.92 3.93 -37.65
C ILE A 24 -0.05 2.85 -36.99
N ALA A 25 0.83 2.16 -37.72
CA ALA A 25 1.72 1.16 -37.14
C ALA A 25 2.76 1.78 -36.19
N ALA A 26 3.30 2.96 -36.54
CA ALA A 26 4.20 3.73 -35.67
C ALA A 26 3.46 4.25 -34.43
N LEU A 27 2.23 4.75 -34.59
CA LEU A 27 1.39 5.19 -33.48
C LEU A 27 1.04 4.02 -32.54
N ALA A 28 0.73 2.84 -33.07
CA ALA A 28 0.48 1.64 -32.28
C ALA A 28 1.73 1.20 -31.49
N LEU A 29 2.93 1.33 -32.09
CA LEU A 29 4.19 1.06 -31.42
C LEU A 29 4.44 2.06 -30.27
N VAL A 30 4.30 3.36 -30.54
CA VAL A 30 4.47 4.43 -29.54
C VAL A 30 3.44 4.29 -28.41
N LEU A 31 2.17 4.07 -28.75
CA LEU A 31 1.11 3.86 -27.77
C LEU A 31 1.35 2.59 -26.94
N GLY A 32 1.81 1.50 -27.55
CA GLY A 32 2.17 0.28 -26.83
C GLY A 32 3.33 0.50 -25.85
N VAL A 33 4.35 1.26 -26.24
CA VAL A 33 5.47 1.66 -25.36
C VAL A 33 4.98 2.54 -24.21
N VAL A 34 4.11 3.53 -24.49
CA VAL A 34 3.53 4.40 -23.45
C VAL A 34 2.67 3.62 -22.46
N ILE A 35 1.85 2.67 -22.91
CA ILE A 35 1.02 1.81 -22.05
C ILE A 35 1.90 0.95 -21.12
N VAL A 36 3.02 0.42 -21.63
CA VAL A 36 3.94 -0.40 -20.83
C VAL A 36 4.71 0.45 -19.80
N ILE A 37 5.11 1.67 -20.18
CA ILE A 37 5.90 2.56 -19.31
C ILE A 37 5.01 3.28 -18.28
N ARG A 38 3.76 3.60 -18.62
CA ARG A 38 2.83 4.37 -17.76
C ARG A 38 1.42 3.80 -17.75
N PRO A 39 1.23 2.60 -17.17
CA PRO A 39 -0.03 1.85 -17.27
C PRO A 39 -1.23 2.59 -16.64
N THR A 40 -1.05 3.32 -15.54
CA THR A 40 -2.11 4.07 -14.85
C THR A 40 -2.63 5.24 -15.69
N THR A 41 -1.75 6.11 -16.18
CA THR A 41 -2.13 7.21 -17.09
C THR A 41 -2.76 6.71 -18.38
N ALA A 42 -2.29 5.57 -18.88
CA ALA A 42 -2.81 4.98 -20.10
C ALA A 42 -4.24 4.47 -19.92
N LEU A 43 -4.60 3.97 -18.74
CA LEU A 43 -5.97 3.56 -18.41
C LEU A 43 -6.92 4.77 -18.38
N ASP A 44 -6.50 5.89 -17.80
CA ASP A 44 -7.30 7.13 -17.81
C ASP A 44 -7.52 7.63 -19.24
N VAL A 45 -6.45 7.76 -20.03
CA VAL A 45 -6.53 8.21 -21.43
C VAL A 45 -7.36 7.25 -22.27
N LEU A 46 -7.22 5.94 -22.06
CA LEU A 46 -7.99 4.93 -22.78
C LEU A 46 -9.47 5.02 -22.41
N ALA A 47 -9.82 5.25 -21.14
CA ALA A 47 -11.19 5.47 -20.71
C ALA A 47 -11.80 6.73 -21.37
N TRP A 48 -11.05 7.84 -21.43
CA TRP A 48 -11.48 9.06 -22.13
C TRP A 48 -11.68 8.83 -23.63
N LEU A 49 -10.76 8.13 -24.29
CA LEU A 49 -10.84 7.84 -25.72
C LEU A 49 -11.97 6.87 -26.07
N ILE A 50 -12.14 5.80 -25.28
CA ILE A 50 -13.22 4.83 -25.46
C ILE A 50 -14.57 5.49 -25.16
N GLY A 51 -14.70 6.16 -24.01
CA GLY A 51 -15.92 6.84 -23.60
C GLY A 51 -16.33 7.93 -24.59
N GLY A 52 -15.39 8.79 -25.00
CA GLY A 52 -15.61 9.81 -26.01
C GLY A 52 -15.94 9.23 -27.39
N GLY A 53 -15.27 8.15 -27.79
CA GLY A 53 -15.56 7.43 -29.03
C GLY A 53 -16.94 6.76 -29.04
N MET A 54 -17.38 6.21 -27.91
CA MET A 54 -18.72 5.65 -27.72
C MET A 54 -19.81 6.72 -27.76
N VAL A 55 -19.59 7.86 -27.10
CA VAL A 55 -20.51 9.02 -27.19
C VAL A 55 -20.60 9.52 -28.62
N LEU A 56 -19.46 9.70 -29.30
CA LEU A 56 -19.42 10.13 -30.69
C LEU A 56 -20.14 9.14 -31.60
N THR A 57 -19.94 7.84 -31.41
CA THR A 57 -20.64 6.78 -32.16
C THR A 57 -22.15 6.82 -31.90
N GLY A 58 -22.57 6.98 -30.64
CA GLY A 58 -23.99 7.11 -30.29
C GLY A 58 -24.64 8.34 -30.91
N VAL A 59 -23.96 9.49 -30.90
CA VAL A 59 -24.43 10.72 -31.57
C VAL A 59 -24.50 10.53 -33.09
N LEU A 60 -23.49 9.91 -33.71
CA LEU A 60 -23.49 9.64 -35.15
C LEU A 60 -24.58 8.64 -35.56
N ASP A 61 -24.88 7.62 -34.76
CA ASP A 61 -25.98 6.69 -35.01
C ASP A 61 -27.37 7.36 -34.89
N LEU A 62 -27.49 8.34 -33.98
CA LEU A 62 -28.72 9.11 -33.78
C LEU A 62 -28.91 10.20 -34.85
N THR A 63 -27.82 10.80 -35.35
CA THR A 63 -27.83 11.92 -36.32
C THR A 63 -27.62 11.51 -37.78
N GLY A 64 -27.05 10.32 -38.03
CA GLY A 64 -26.45 9.94 -39.32
C GLY A 64 -27.31 9.08 -40.24
N ARG A 65 -27.17 9.33 -41.54
CA ARG A 65 -27.78 8.65 -42.70
C ARG A 65 -26.76 7.68 -43.35
N VAL A 66 -26.39 6.60 -42.67
CA VAL A 66 -25.51 5.56 -43.24
C VAL A 66 -26.19 4.20 -43.11
N ASP A 67 -26.35 3.57 -44.28
CA ASP A 67 -26.93 2.25 -44.60
C ASP A 67 -28.46 2.06 -44.41
N ASP A 68 -29.16 2.02 -45.54
CA ASP A 68 -30.61 1.79 -45.73
C ASP A 68 -31.11 0.35 -45.39
N ALA A 69 -30.43 -0.36 -44.49
CA ALA A 69 -30.71 -1.79 -44.23
C ALA A 69 -31.23 -2.11 -42.82
N GLU A 70 -31.20 -1.18 -41.86
CA GLU A 70 -31.65 -1.43 -40.48
C GLU A 70 -32.98 -0.77 -40.12
N ARG A 71 -33.80 -1.48 -39.32
CA ARG A 71 -35.10 -0.98 -38.84
C ARG A 71 -34.89 0.22 -37.88
N PRO A 72 -35.62 1.34 -38.05
CA PRO A 72 -35.35 2.61 -37.35
C PRO A 72 -35.41 2.54 -35.81
N ARG A 73 -36.19 1.60 -35.25
CA ARG A 73 -36.26 1.37 -33.80
C ARG A 73 -34.98 0.78 -33.22
N TRP A 74 -34.32 -0.12 -33.94
CA TRP A 74 -33.10 -0.78 -33.47
C TRP A 74 -31.93 0.20 -33.45
N ARG A 75 -31.84 1.06 -34.47
CA ARG A 75 -30.83 2.12 -34.56
C ARG A 75 -30.92 3.15 -33.43
N THR A 76 -32.14 3.51 -33.05
CA THR A 76 -32.37 4.45 -31.93
C THR A 76 -31.95 3.82 -30.60
N LEU A 77 -32.26 2.52 -30.40
CA LEU A 77 -31.86 1.78 -29.20
C LEU A 77 -30.34 1.59 -29.13
N THR A 78 -29.68 1.23 -30.23
CA THR A 78 -28.22 1.06 -30.27
C THR A 78 -27.49 2.40 -30.10
N GLY A 79 -27.98 3.46 -30.74
CA GLY A 79 -27.43 4.81 -30.58
C GLY A 79 -27.54 5.32 -29.14
N LEU A 80 -28.71 5.16 -28.50
CA LEU A 80 -28.90 5.47 -27.07
C LEU A 80 -28.01 4.61 -26.17
N ALA A 81 -27.86 3.32 -26.47
CA ALA A 81 -27.00 2.42 -25.70
C ALA A 81 -25.52 2.82 -25.78
N TRP A 82 -25.02 3.21 -26.96
CA TRP A 82 -23.65 3.72 -27.13
C TRP A 82 -23.43 5.04 -26.40
N LEU A 83 -24.43 5.92 -26.40
CA LEU A 83 -24.37 7.24 -25.75
C LEU A 83 -24.38 7.11 -24.22
N ILE A 84 -25.28 6.29 -23.67
CA ILE A 84 -25.35 5.99 -22.24
C ILE A 84 -24.09 5.23 -21.79
N GLY A 85 -23.68 4.21 -22.54
CA GLY A 85 -22.46 3.46 -22.25
C GLY A 85 -21.21 4.33 -22.25
N GLY A 86 -21.08 5.22 -23.24
CA GLY A 86 -19.97 6.17 -23.31
C GLY A 86 -19.98 7.16 -22.15
N LEU A 87 -21.16 7.67 -21.75
CA LEU A 87 -21.29 8.56 -20.59
C LEU A 87 -20.92 7.86 -19.27
N ILE A 88 -21.30 6.59 -19.10
CA ILE A 88 -20.92 5.78 -17.93
C ILE A 88 -19.40 5.59 -17.86
N VAL A 89 -18.74 5.32 -19.00
CA VAL A 89 -17.27 5.21 -19.07
C VAL A 89 -16.58 6.53 -18.67
N LEU A 90 -17.15 7.68 -19.06
CA LEU A 90 -16.58 8.99 -18.75
C LEU A 90 -16.82 9.44 -17.31
N VAL A 91 -17.99 9.13 -16.73
CA VAL A 91 -18.37 9.54 -15.37
C VAL A 91 -17.81 8.57 -14.31
N ALA A 92 -17.67 7.29 -14.64
CA ALA A 92 -17.19 6.26 -13.73
C ALA A 92 -16.10 5.37 -14.37
N PRO A 93 -14.95 5.94 -14.77
CA PRO A 93 -13.89 5.21 -15.46
C PRO A 93 -13.39 4.01 -14.64
N GLY A 94 -13.23 4.16 -13.32
CA GLY A 94 -12.81 3.07 -12.43
C GLY A 94 -13.75 1.86 -12.43
N LEU A 95 -15.07 2.08 -12.46
CA LEU A 95 -16.07 1.01 -12.52
C LEU A 95 -15.99 0.27 -13.87
N THR A 96 -15.86 1.00 -14.97
CA THR A 96 -15.80 0.40 -16.31
C THR A 96 -14.54 -0.41 -16.55
N VAL A 97 -13.41 0.04 -16.01
CA VAL A 97 -12.14 -0.68 -16.05
C VAL A 97 -12.24 -2.01 -15.29
N ARG A 98 -12.85 -2.03 -14.10
CA ARG A 98 -13.10 -3.27 -13.33
C ARG A 98 -14.04 -4.24 -14.06
N LEU A 99 -15.15 -3.76 -14.61
CA LEU A 99 -16.11 -4.58 -15.35
C LEU A 99 -15.48 -5.18 -16.61
N LEU A 100 -14.67 -4.40 -17.33
CA LEU A 100 -13.94 -4.87 -18.51
C LEU A 100 -12.93 -5.96 -18.16
N ALA A 101 -12.16 -5.78 -17.08
CA ALA A 101 -11.22 -6.78 -16.60
C ALA A 101 -11.90 -8.10 -16.23
N GLY A 102 -13.02 -8.03 -15.50
CA GLY A 102 -13.84 -9.21 -15.17
C GLY A 102 -14.36 -9.93 -16.41
N LEU A 103 -14.90 -9.18 -17.38
CA LEU A 103 -15.36 -9.76 -18.65
C LEU A 103 -14.22 -10.45 -19.42
N VAL A 104 -13.06 -9.81 -19.52
CA VAL A 104 -11.86 -10.39 -20.16
C VAL A 104 -11.43 -11.67 -19.43
N GLY A 105 -11.47 -11.69 -18.09
CA GLY A 105 -11.18 -12.88 -17.30
C GLY A 105 -12.12 -14.06 -17.58
N ILE A 106 -13.43 -13.81 -17.64
CA ILE A 106 -14.44 -14.83 -18.01
C ILE A 106 -14.16 -15.37 -19.41
N LEU A 107 -13.86 -14.48 -20.38
CA LEU A 107 -13.59 -14.89 -21.76
C LEU A 107 -12.31 -15.71 -21.89
N LEU A 108 -11.25 -15.36 -21.13
CA LEU A 108 -10.00 -16.13 -21.08
C LEU A 108 -10.21 -17.52 -20.47
N LEU A 109 -10.99 -17.62 -19.39
CA LEU A 109 -11.37 -18.91 -18.80
C LEU A 109 -12.15 -19.76 -19.78
N ALA A 110 -13.18 -19.20 -20.41
CA ALA A 110 -13.99 -19.91 -21.39
C ALA A 110 -13.15 -20.39 -22.58
N ALA A 111 -12.28 -19.52 -23.12
CA ALA A 111 -11.36 -19.88 -24.20
C ALA A 111 -10.35 -20.95 -23.78
N GLY A 112 -9.84 -20.88 -22.54
CA GLY A 112 -8.94 -21.86 -21.97
C GLY A 112 -9.58 -23.25 -21.85
N VAL A 113 -10.79 -23.31 -21.28
CA VAL A 113 -11.57 -24.55 -21.16
C VAL A 113 -11.89 -25.15 -22.53
N LEU A 114 -12.33 -24.33 -23.50
CA LEU A 114 -12.58 -24.79 -24.86
C LEU A 114 -11.31 -25.28 -25.57
N GLY A 115 -10.16 -24.64 -25.31
CA GLY A 115 -8.85 -25.08 -25.77
C GLY A 115 -8.47 -26.45 -25.23
N LEU A 116 -8.67 -26.68 -23.92
CA LEU A 116 -8.45 -27.98 -23.27
C LEU A 116 -9.38 -29.07 -23.82
N ILE A 117 -10.67 -28.77 -24.04
CA ILE A 117 -11.61 -29.71 -24.67
C ILE A 117 -11.16 -30.05 -26.11
N GLY A 118 -10.62 -29.06 -26.83
CA GLY A 118 -10.09 -29.23 -28.19
C GLY A 118 -8.93 -30.22 -28.31
N THR A 119 -8.20 -30.50 -27.22
CA THR A 119 -7.08 -31.46 -27.20
C THR A 119 -7.52 -32.89 -27.54
N PHE A 120 -8.76 -33.24 -27.19
CA PHE A 120 -9.33 -34.58 -27.39
C PHE A 120 -9.94 -34.78 -28.79
N GLY A 121 -9.84 -33.79 -29.69
CA GLY A 121 -10.33 -33.88 -31.06
C GLY A 121 -9.66 -34.99 -31.88
N ARG A 122 -10.46 -35.79 -32.59
CA ARG A 122 -9.98 -36.83 -33.53
C ARG A 122 -9.37 -36.17 -34.78
N GLY A 123 -8.25 -36.71 -35.28
CA GLY A 123 -7.60 -36.27 -36.53
C GLY A 123 -6.59 -35.12 -36.41
N ARG A 124 -6.15 -34.76 -35.21
CA ARG A 124 -5.14 -33.70 -34.98
C ARG A 124 -3.73 -34.26 -34.80
N THR A 125 -2.74 -33.51 -35.29
CA THR A 125 -1.32 -33.82 -35.12
C THR A 125 -0.86 -33.55 -33.67
N ILE A 126 0.21 -34.22 -33.23
CA ILE A 126 0.69 -34.16 -31.83
C ILE A 126 1.11 -32.74 -31.43
N ASP A 127 1.73 -31.99 -32.34
CA ASP A 127 2.09 -30.58 -32.17
C ASP A 127 0.87 -29.68 -31.96
N ALA A 128 -0.22 -29.92 -32.69
CA ALA A 128 -1.47 -29.18 -32.52
C ALA A 128 -2.13 -29.48 -31.17
N ARG A 129 -2.07 -30.72 -30.69
CA ARG A 129 -2.60 -31.12 -29.36
C ARG A 129 -1.80 -30.49 -28.22
N ILE A 130 -0.47 -30.49 -28.32
CA ILE A 130 0.40 -29.85 -27.32
C ILE A 130 0.16 -28.34 -27.29
N ALA A 131 0.02 -27.70 -28.45
CA ALA A 131 -0.29 -26.28 -28.52
C ALA A 131 -1.68 -25.95 -27.94
N ASP A 132 -2.72 -26.71 -28.30
CA ASP A 132 -4.08 -26.51 -27.78
C ASP A 132 -4.15 -26.74 -26.26
N ALA A 133 -3.40 -27.73 -25.74
CA ALA A 133 -3.32 -28.00 -24.31
C ALA A 133 -2.62 -26.86 -23.55
N ALA A 134 -1.52 -26.36 -24.10
CA ALA A 134 -0.74 -25.26 -23.53
C ALA A 134 -1.50 -23.92 -23.55
N PHE A 135 -2.14 -23.58 -24.68
CA PHE A 135 -3.00 -22.39 -24.80
C PHE A 135 -4.27 -22.53 -23.94
N GLY A 136 -4.82 -23.75 -23.83
CA GLY A 136 -5.93 -24.05 -22.94
C GLY A 136 -5.58 -23.84 -21.46
N ALA A 137 -4.48 -24.44 -21.00
CA ALA A 137 -4.00 -24.32 -19.63
C ALA A 137 -3.65 -22.87 -19.27
N SER A 138 -2.91 -22.16 -20.13
CA SER A 138 -2.60 -20.74 -19.92
C SER A 138 -3.85 -19.87 -19.90
N GLY A 139 -4.84 -20.11 -20.78
CA GLY A 139 -6.12 -19.40 -20.77
C GLY A 139 -6.90 -19.59 -19.47
N VAL A 140 -6.91 -20.80 -18.92
CA VAL A 140 -7.52 -21.08 -17.60
C VAL A 140 -6.76 -20.38 -16.48
N ILE A 141 -5.43 -20.45 -16.47
CA ILE A 141 -4.59 -19.81 -15.44
C ILE A 141 -4.76 -18.28 -15.49
N PHE A 142 -4.58 -17.65 -16.65
CA PHE A 142 -4.72 -16.21 -16.81
C PHE A 142 -6.16 -15.73 -16.59
N GLY A 143 -7.16 -16.51 -17.00
CA GLY A 143 -8.55 -16.15 -16.73
C GLY A 143 -8.95 -16.31 -15.26
N ALA A 144 -8.41 -17.31 -14.56
CA ALA A 144 -8.59 -17.44 -13.10
C ALA A 144 -7.87 -16.32 -12.36
N LEU A 145 -6.61 -16.03 -12.70
CA LEU A 145 -5.88 -14.85 -12.21
C LEU A 145 -6.69 -13.57 -12.49
N ALA A 146 -7.32 -13.49 -13.67
CA ALA A 146 -8.09 -12.32 -14.05
C ALA A 146 -9.34 -12.06 -13.18
N LEU A 147 -9.98 -13.14 -12.70
CA LEU A 147 -11.19 -13.06 -11.88
C LEU A 147 -10.90 -12.97 -10.39
N PHE A 148 -9.86 -13.65 -9.91
CA PHE A 148 -9.52 -13.70 -8.50
C PHE A 148 -8.56 -12.57 -8.08
N TRP A 149 -7.82 -11.98 -9.03
CA TRP A 149 -6.86 -10.88 -8.82
C TRP A 149 -7.08 -9.71 -9.81
N PRO A 150 -8.22 -9.00 -9.72
CA PRO A 150 -8.61 -7.95 -10.68
C PRO A 150 -7.56 -6.84 -10.88
N ASP A 151 -6.66 -6.63 -9.92
CA ASP A 151 -5.73 -5.49 -9.92
C ASP A 151 -4.45 -5.79 -10.70
N ILE A 152 -3.90 -6.99 -10.48
CA ILE A 152 -2.85 -7.55 -11.32
C ILE A 152 -3.42 -7.82 -12.71
N THR A 153 -4.71 -8.13 -12.84
CA THR A 153 -5.36 -8.22 -14.15
C THR A 153 -5.24 -6.93 -14.93
N LEU A 154 -5.47 -5.77 -14.30
CA LEU A 154 -5.38 -4.49 -15.00
C LEU A 154 -3.95 -4.17 -15.43
N LEU A 155 -2.98 -4.36 -14.54
CA LEU A 155 -1.56 -4.15 -14.85
C LEU A 155 -1.07 -5.15 -15.91
N VAL A 156 -1.35 -6.44 -15.73
CA VAL A 156 -0.96 -7.52 -16.64
C VAL A 156 -1.67 -7.37 -17.98
N VAL A 157 -2.97 -7.04 -18.01
CA VAL A 157 -3.70 -6.77 -19.26
C VAL A 157 -3.12 -5.55 -19.95
N ALA A 158 -2.82 -4.45 -19.24
CA ALA A 158 -2.18 -3.28 -19.83
C ALA A 158 -0.80 -3.62 -20.41
N VAL A 159 0.05 -4.32 -19.66
CA VAL A 159 1.40 -4.72 -20.11
C VAL A 159 1.33 -5.73 -21.27
N VAL A 160 0.46 -6.73 -21.20
CA VAL A 160 0.26 -7.72 -22.28
C VAL A 160 -0.34 -7.07 -23.52
N PHE A 161 -1.29 -6.15 -23.36
CA PHE A 161 -1.89 -5.39 -24.45
C PHE A 161 -0.87 -4.44 -25.09
N GLY A 162 -0.09 -3.72 -24.29
CA GLY A 162 1.00 -2.87 -24.75
C GLY A 162 2.09 -3.66 -25.47
N ALA A 163 2.53 -4.80 -24.92
CA ALA A 163 3.45 -5.73 -25.57
C ALA A 163 2.89 -6.28 -26.89
N ARG A 164 1.57 -6.57 -26.95
CA ARG A 164 0.91 -7.00 -28.18
C ARG A 164 0.85 -5.89 -29.22
N LEU A 165 0.61 -4.64 -28.82
CA LEU A 165 0.63 -3.48 -29.71
C LEU A 165 2.04 -3.23 -30.27
N ILE A 166 3.07 -3.34 -29.42
CA ILE A 166 4.48 -3.26 -29.83
C ILE A 166 4.79 -4.37 -30.85
N MET A 167 4.48 -5.62 -30.52
CA MET A 167 4.70 -6.77 -31.41
C MET A 167 3.97 -6.62 -32.74
N SER A 168 2.71 -6.16 -32.72
CA SER A 168 1.92 -5.95 -33.93
C SER A 168 2.49 -4.81 -34.79
N GLY A 169 2.88 -3.69 -34.17
CA GLY A 169 3.53 -2.56 -34.84
C GLY A 169 4.88 -2.94 -35.47
N VAL A 170 5.72 -3.68 -34.73
CA VAL A 170 7.01 -4.18 -35.21
C VAL A 170 6.83 -5.15 -36.38
N VAL A 171 5.90 -6.11 -36.27
CA VAL A 171 5.65 -7.08 -37.35
C VAL A 171 5.10 -6.39 -38.61
N ASP A 172 4.17 -5.44 -38.46
CA ASP A 172 3.63 -4.68 -39.60
C ASP A 172 4.70 -3.80 -40.27
N LEU A 173 5.57 -3.16 -39.48
CA LEU A 173 6.68 -2.37 -40.01
C LEU A 173 7.73 -3.27 -40.69
N TRP A 174 8.09 -4.39 -40.06
CA TRP A 174 9.07 -5.36 -40.56
C TRP A 174 8.62 -6.02 -41.86
N THR A 175 7.37 -6.47 -41.94
CA THR A 175 6.82 -7.12 -43.14
C THR A 175 6.76 -6.18 -44.34
N ARG A 176 6.58 -4.87 -44.10
CA ARG A 176 6.58 -3.84 -45.16
C ARG A 176 7.99 -3.48 -45.60
N ILE A 177 8.95 -3.38 -44.67
CA ILE A 177 10.39 -3.24 -44.99
C ILE A 177 10.87 -4.44 -45.82
N ARG A 178 10.46 -5.67 -45.45
CA ARG A 178 10.80 -6.88 -46.20
C ARG A 178 10.15 -6.96 -47.57
N ARG A 179 8.89 -6.52 -47.72
CA ARG A 179 8.22 -6.43 -49.03
C ARG A 179 8.90 -5.47 -50.00
N ARG A 180 9.73 -4.55 -49.50
CA ARG A 180 10.56 -3.67 -50.31
C ARG A 180 11.86 -4.34 -50.80
N ASN A 181 12.30 -5.43 -50.15
CA ASN A 181 13.55 -6.14 -50.44
C ASN A 181 13.36 -7.54 -51.05
N ASP A 182 12.22 -8.20 -50.86
CA ASP A 182 11.98 -9.56 -51.37
C ASP A 182 11.06 -9.54 -52.61
N ALA A 183 11.62 -9.10 -53.73
CA ALA A 183 11.13 -9.40 -55.08
C ALA A 183 12.01 -10.46 -55.75
N ALA A 184 12.21 -11.62 -55.11
CA ALA A 184 12.57 -12.90 -55.75
C ALA A 184 12.87 -13.99 -54.70
N ARG A 185 11.91 -14.90 -54.45
CA ARG A 185 12.12 -16.38 -54.41
C ARG A 185 10.86 -17.12 -53.93
N PRO A 186 10.57 -18.33 -54.46
CA PRO A 186 9.39 -19.11 -54.06
C PRO A 186 9.56 -19.75 -52.69
N ALA A 187 8.44 -19.88 -51.97
CA ALA A 187 8.35 -20.39 -50.62
C ALA A 187 8.59 -21.92 -50.55
N ALA A 188 9.71 -22.31 -49.96
CA ALA A 188 9.86 -23.65 -49.37
C ALA A 188 9.43 -23.60 -47.90
N ASP A 189 8.50 -24.46 -47.51
CA ASP A 189 8.03 -24.65 -46.14
C ASP A 189 9.20 -24.99 -45.20
N ARG A 190 9.70 -23.99 -44.46
CA ARG A 190 10.76 -24.20 -43.48
C ARG A 190 10.16 -24.70 -42.15
N PRO A 191 10.71 -25.76 -41.54
CA PRO A 191 10.23 -26.37 -40.28
C PRO A 191 10.18 -25.38 -39.09
N LEU A 192 10.90 -24.26 -39.17
CA LEU A 192 10.84 -23.13 -38.22
C LEU A 192 9.42 -22.58 -38.00
N ARG A 193 8.54 -22.65 -39.00
CA ARG A 193 7.14 -22.17 -38.88
C ARG A 193 6.22 -23.18 -38.19
N ARG A 194 6.57 -24.48 -38.23
CA ARG A 194 5.84 -25.57 -37.55
C ARG A 194 6.08 -25.56 -36.04
N TRP A 195 7.34 -25.38 -35.64
CA TRP A 195 7.74 -25.35 -34.23
C TRP A 195 7.48 -24.01 -33.55
N GLY A 196 7.27 -22.92 -34.28
CA GLY A 196 6.98 -21.60 -33.71
C GLY A 196 5.74 -21.59 -32.80
N ARG A 197 4.69 -22.37 -33.13
CA ARG A 197 3.51 -22.53 -32.26
C ARG A 197 3.84 -23.28 -30.98
N THR A 198 4.66 -24.32 -31.06
CA THR A 198 5.12 -25.11 -29.91
C THR A 198 6.03 -24.28 -29.00
N VAL A 199 6.94 -23.47 -29.56
CA VAL A 199 7.81 -22.57 -28.79
C VAL A 199 6.98 -21.51 -28.06
N ILE A 200 6.03 -20.86 -28.74
CA ILE A 200 5.13 -19.88 -28.10
C ILE A 200 4.28 -20.54 -27.02
N ALA A 201 3.78 -21.75 -27.26
CA ALA A 201 3.02 -22.53 -26.29
C ALA A 201 3.84 -22.89 -25.04
N VAL A 202 5.08 -23.38 -25.21
CA VAL A 202 6.00 -23.70 -24.11
C VAL A 202 6.39 -22.45 -23.32
N VAL A 203 6.65 -21.32 -23.99
CA VAL A 203 6.93 -20.04 -23.32
C VAL A 203 5.69 -19.54 -22.56
N SER A 204 4.49 -19.71 -23.12
CA SER A 204 3.23 -19.30 -22.45
C SER A 204 2.93 -20.14 -21.22
N VAL A 205 3.18 -21.47 -21.28
CA VAL A 205 3.06 -22.37 -20.12
C VAL A 205 4.14 -22.07 -19.09
N GLY A 206 5.38 -21.86 -19.52
CA GLY A 206 6.47 -21.46 -18.63
C GLY A 206 6.13 -20.16 -17.89
N LEU A 207 5.65 -19.14 -18.60
CA LEU A 207 5.21 -17.88 -17.99
C LEU A 207 4.03 -18.08 -17.02
N ALA A 208 3.04 -18.90 -17.39
CA ALA A 208 1.88 -19.19 -16.53
C ALA A 208 2.28 -19.97 -15.26
N VAL A 209 3.16 -20.96 -15.37
CA VAL A 209 3.69 -21.72 -14.23
C VAL A 209 4.54 -20.83 -13.35
N THR A 210 5.46 -20.03 -13.90
CA THR A 210 6.25 -19.07 -13.12
C THR A 210 5.35 -18.07 -12.41
N THR A 211 4.31 -17.54 -13.09
CA THR A 211 3.35 -16.63 -12.46
C THR A 211 2.61 -17.32 -11.32
N ALA A 212 2.14 -18.56 -11.50
CA ALA A 212 1.46 -19.33 -10.46
C ALA A 212 2.38 -19.62 -9.26
N VAL A 213 3.63 -20.04 -9.51
CA VAL A 213 4.63 -20.33 -8.48
C VAL A 213 5.02 -19.07 -7.70
N VAL A 214 5.11 -17.91 -8.35
CA VAL A 214 5.37 -16.63 -7.69
C VAL A 214 4.14 -16.12 -6.93
N THR A 215 2.93 -16.41 -7.41
CA THR A 215 1.66 -15.93 -6.84
C THR A 215 1.24 -16.67 -5.56
N VAL A 216 1.51 -17.97 -5.44
CA VAL A 216 1.11 -18.76 -4.25
C VAL A 216 1.73 -18.22 -2.95
N PRO A 217 3.04 -17.98 -2.85
CA PRO A 217 3.65 -17.39 -1.65
C PRO A 217 3.16 -15.96 -1.34
N LEU A 218 2.79 -15.19 -2.37
CA LEU A 218 2.21 -13.84 -2.21
C LEU A 218 0.79 -13.87 -1.65
N ARG A 219 0.10 -15.03 -1.71
CA ARG A 219 -1.27 -15.23 -1.21
C ARG A 219 -1.31 -15.87 0.17
N GLU A 220 -0.35 -16.75 0.48
CA GLU A 220 -0.24 -17.41 1.79
C GLU A 220 0.34 -16.49 2.88
N GLY A 221 0.78 -15.28 2.52
CA GLY A 221 1.37 -14.33 3.46
C GLY A 221 0.41 -13.49 4.29
N SER A 222 -0.92 -13.55 4.08
CA SER A 222 -1.85 -12.77 4.91
C SER A 222 -2.11 -13.50 6.23
N THR A 223 -1.49 -13.02 7.31
CA THR A 223 -1.80 -13.43 8.67
C THR A 223 -3.31 -13.32 8.93
N VAL A 224 -3.91 -14.38 9.46
CA VAL A 224 -5.34 -14.40 9.80
C VAL A 224 -5.49 -13.88 11.21
N VAL A 225 -6.38 -12.91 11.42
CA VAL A 225 -6.74 -12.42 12.74
C VAL A 225 -7.45 -13.56 13.48
N ASP A 226 -6.88 -13.99 14.61
CA ASP A 226 -7.42 -15.08 15.42
C ASP A 226 -8.42 -14.58 16.50
N ASP A 227 -9.07 -15.51 17.20
CA ASP A 227 -10.10 -15.22 18.22
C ASP A 227 -9.57 -14.46 19.45
N PHE A 228 -8.25 -14.31 19.60
CA PHE A 228 -7.65 -13.47 20.65
C PHE A 228 -8.08 -12.01 20.50
N TYR A 229 -8.18 -11.53 19.26
CA TYR A 229 -8.39 -10.11 18.94
C TYR A 229 -9.86 -9.70 18.86
N ALA A 230 -10.77 -10.67 18.93
CA ALA A 230 -12.19 -10.41 18.95
C ALA A 230 -12.58 -9.74 20.29
N ALA A 231 -13.18 -8.54 20.20
CA ALA A 231 -13.70 -7.84 21.36
C ALA A 231 -14.82 -8.68 22.02
N PRO A 232 -14.77 -8.91 23.35
CA PRO A 232 -15.88 -9.54 24.04
C PRO A 232 -17.12 -8.64 24.01
N ARG A 233 -18.30 -9.23 24.17
CA ARG A 233 -19.58 -8.49 24.16
C ARG A 233 -19.70 -7.49 25.31
N ASP A 234 -19.20 -7.89 26.47
CA ASP A 234 -19.22 -7.08 27.68
C ASP A 234 -17.80 -6.55 27.90
N LEU A 235 -17.56 -5.30 27.49
CA LEU A 235 -16.31 -4.60 27.70
C LEU A 235 -16.33 -3.81 29.02
N PRO A 236 -15.20 -3.68 29.71
CA PRO A 236 -15.06 -2.70 30.77
C PRO A 236 -15.42 -1.28 30.28
N ASP A 237 -16.14 -0.53 31.10
CA ASP A 237 -16.59 0.83 30.76
C ASP A 237 -15.47 1.89 30.80
N ALA A 238 -14.30 1.53 31.34
CA ALA A 238 -13.14 2.41 31.48
C ALA A 238 -12.01 2.00 30.52
N PRO A 239 -11.26 2.96 29.97
CA PRO A 239 -10.03 2.68 29.26
C PRO A 239 -8.91 2.16 30.20
N GLY A 240 -7.88 1.57 29.62
CA GLY A 240 -6.71 1.06 30.33
C GLY A 240 -6.94 -0.24 31.08
N GLN A 241 -8.01 -1.00 30.81
CA GLN A 241 -8.30 -2.26 31.50
C GLN A 241 -7.77 -3.46 30.70
N LEU A 242 -7.10 -4.38 31.38
CA LEU A 242 -6.64 -5.63 30.78
C LEU A 242 -7.84 -6.56 30.55
N VAL A 243 -8.09 -6.93 29.29
CA VAL A 243 -9.19 -7.82 28.90
C VAL A 243 -8.70 -9.26 28.76
N ARG A 244 -7.53 -9.46 28.16
CA ARG A 244 -6.93 -10.78 27.95
C ARG A 244 -5.42 -10.67 27.88
N ALA A 245 -4.72 -11.72 28.30
CA ALA A 245 -3.28 -11.88 28.10
C ALA A 245 -2.98 -13.33 27.74
N GLU A 246 -2.12 -13.56 26.76
CA GLU A 246 -1.64 -14.88 26.36
C GLU A 246 -0.12 -14.85 26.14
N PRO A 247 0.61 -15.94 26.44
CA PRO A 247 2.03 -16.02 26.14
C PRO A 247 2.33 -15.72 24.67
N PHE A 248 3.34 -14.90 24.43
CA PHE A 248 3.81 -14.53 23.10
C PHE A 248 5.32 -14.74 23.04
N THR A 249 5.78 -15.54 22.08
CA THR A 249 7.19 -15.94 21.97
C THR A 249 7.84 -15.45 20.68
N ALA A 250 7.04 -14.97 19.72
CA ALA A 250 7.51 -14.56 18.40
C ALA A 250 8.40 -13.30 18.50
N GLY A 251 9.70 -13.47 18.24
CA GLY A 251 10.68 -12.39 18.34
C GLY A 251 11.08 -11.99 19.77
N ILE A 252 10.61 -12.72 20.79
CA ILE A 252 10.99 -12.49 22.19
C ILE A 252 12.31 -13.24 22.48
N PRO A 253 13.36 -12.59 23.02
CA PRO A 253 14.62 -13.25 23.31
C PRO A 253 14.46 -14.26 24.45
N ASN A 254 15.32 -15.29 24.48
CA ASN A 254 15.28 -16.35 25.51
C ASN A 254 15.41 -15.82 26.95
N SER A 255 16.01 -14.64 27.14
CA SER A 255 16.17 -13.94 28.41
C SER A 255 14.93 -13.16 28.85
N ALA A 256 13.84 -13.19 28.09
CA ALA A 256 12.60 -12.48 28.37
C ALA A 256 11.38 -13.41 28.38
N ASN A 257 10.35 -13.01 29.14
CA ASN A 257 9.00 -13.50 28.99
C ASN A 257 8.21 -12.49 28.15
N GLY A 258 7.27 -12.97 27.34
CA GLY A 258 6.45 -12.13 26.49
C GLY A 258 4.99 -12.54 26.53
N TRP A 259 4.11 -11.56 26.38
CA TRP A 259 2.67 -11.72 26.27
C TRP A 259 2.14 -10.84 25.16
N ARG A 260 1.10 -11.33 24.46
CA ARG A 260 0.18 -10.45 23.75
C ARG A 260 -0.96 -10.11 24.69
N ILE A 261 -1.38 -8.87 24.70
CA ILE A 261 -2.46 -8.36 25.54
C ILE A 261 -3.59 -7.79 24.68
N LEU A 262 -4.81 -7.91 25.19
CA LEU A 262 -5.99 -7.23 24.69
C LEU A 262 -6.47 -6.29 25.80
N TYR A 263 -6.71 -5.03 25.50
CA TYR A 263 -7.02 -4.03 26.50
C TYR A 263 -7.99 -2.96 26.00
N THR A 264 -8.68 -2.28 26.91
CA THR A 264 -9.59 -1.18 26.56
C THR A 264 -8.84 0.14 26.40
N THR A 265 -9.28 1.00 25.49
CA THR A 265 -8.75 2.35 25.31
C THR A 265 -9.83 3.31 24.79
N THR A 266 -9.51 4.59 24.64
CA THR A 266 -10.43 5.60 24.09
C THR A 266 -10.26 5.72 22.58
N GLY A 267 -11.34 5.49 21.84
CA GLY A 267 -11.41 5.57 20.39
C GLY A 267 -11.53 6.98 19.80
N VAL A 268 -11.51 7.04 18.47
CA VAL A 268 -11.65 8.29 17.68
C VAL A 268 -12.96 9.04 17.95
N ASP A 269 -13.99 8.31 18.38
CA ASP A 269 -15.33 8.81 18.73
C ASP A 269 -15.50 9.09 20.23
N GLY A 270 -14.41 9.02 21.00
CA GLY A 270 -14.41 9.21 22.46
C GLY A 270 -15.03 8.05 23.25
N ARG A 271 -15.40 6.95 22.58
CA ARG A 271 -15.96 5.76 23.23
C ARG A 271 -14.87 4.75 23.55
N VAL A 272 -15.14 3.87 24.50
CA VAL A 272 -14.24 2.75 24.78
C VAL A 272 -14.17 1.82 23.57
N ARG A 273 -12.95 1.50 23.16
CA ARG A 273 -12.59 0.54 22.13
C ARG A 273 -11.62 -0.48 22.70
N VAL A 274 -11.34 -1.51 21.92
CA VAL A 274 -10.33 -2.51 22.24
C VAL A 274 -9.13 -2.30 21.34
N ALA A 275 -7.94 -2.44 21.89
CA ALA A 275 -6.70 -2.54 21.16
C ALA A 275 -5.89 -3.73 21.69
N SER A 276 -4.89 -4.16 20.91
CA SER A 276 -3.94 -5.18 21.32
C SER A 276 -2.54 -4.61 21.45
N GLY A 277 -1.63 -5.39 22.03
CA GLY A 277 -0.23 -5.03 22.15
C GLY A 277 0.63 -6.18 22.64
N ILE A 278 1.92 -5.92 22.79
CA ILE A 278 2.92 -6.86 23.28
C ILE A 278 3.54 -6.30 24.56
N VAL A 279 3.71 -7.18 25.56
CA VAL A 279 4.45 -6.92 26.79
C VAL A 279 5.64 -7.87 26.82
N ALA A 280 6.84 -7.36 27.00
CA ALA A 280 8.06 -8.15 27.14
C ALA A 280 8.85 -7.72 28.37
N VAL A 281 9.24 -8.67 29.23
CA VAL A 281 9.95 -8.39 30.48
C VAL A 281 11.15 -9.30 30.67
N PRO A 282 12.22 -8.87 31.35
CA PRO A 282 13.33 -9.73 31.72
C PRO A 282 12.89 -10.93 32.58
N LYS A 283 13.53 -12.09 32.40
CA LYS A 283 13.30 -13.28 33.25
C LYS A 283 14.01 -13.21 34.60
N GLU A 284 15.15 -12.54 34.66
CA GLU A 284 16.03 -12.49 35.82
C GLU A 284 16.30 -11.05 36.24
N GLY A 285 16.37 -10.81 37.55
CA GLY A 285 16.66 -9.54 38.21
C GLY A 285 15.62 -9.21 39.29
N ASP A 286 15.57 -7.95 39.74
CA ASP A 286 14.85 -7.54 40.96
C ASP A 286 13.34 -7.32 40.79
N GLY A 287 12.80 -7.57 39.58
CA GLY A 287 11.42 -7.27 39.25
C GLY A 287 11.13 -5.77 39.20
N ARG A 288 9.84 -5.40 39.30
CA ARG A 288 9.36 -4.00 39.21
C ARG A 288 10.01 -3.24 38.06
N TRP A 289 9.96 -3.83 36.87
CA TRP A 289 10.72 -3.36 35.70
C TRP A 289 10.27 -1.96 35.28
N PRO A 290 11.19 -0.97 35.16
CA PRO A 290 10.84 0.28 34.52
C PRO A 290 10.42 0.03 33.06
N VAL A 291 9.44 0.79 32.59
CA VAL A 291 8.73 0.52 31.33
C VAL A 291 9.22 1.45 30.24
N VAL A 292 9.65 0.88 29.13
CA VAL A 292 9.70 1.58 27.85
C VAL A 292 8.38 1.36 27.13
N ASP A 293 7.57 2.41 27.04
CA ASP A 293 6.35 2.43 26.23
C ASP A 293 6.74 2.70 24.77
N TRP A 294 6.86 1.64 23.98
CA TRP A 294 7.35 1.70 22.61
C TRP A 294 6.20 1.85 21.62
N ASN A 295 6.11 3.04 21.03
CA ASN A 295 5.20 3.35 19.94
C ASN A 295 5.85 2.99 18.60
N HIS A 296 5.44 1.85 18.03
CA HIS A 296 6.04 1.37 16.78
C HIS A 296 5.75 2.31 15.60
N GLY A 297 6.68 2.34 14.65
CA GLY A 297 6.49 3.00 13.35
C GLY A 297 5.49 2.25 12.46
N THR A 298 5.27 2.75 11.24
CA THR A 298 4.27 2.18 10.32
C THR A 298 4.49 0.67 10.10
N THR A 299 3.46 -0.14 10.34
CA THR A 299 3.45 -1.58 10.00
C THR A 299 2.43 -1.89 8.91
N GLY A 300 1.36 -1.10 8.83
CA GLY A 300 0.30 -1.18 7.83
C GLY A 300 -0.95 -0.46 8.34
N PHE A 301 -2.10 -0.69 7.69
CA PHE A 301 -3.39 -0.13 8.10
C PHE A 301 -4.43 -1.21 8.40
N ALA A 302 -4.42 -2.32 7.66
CA ALA A 302 -5.34 -3.42 7.87
C ALA A 302 -5.12 -4.15 9.21
N GLN A 303 -6.18 -4.76 9.75
CA GLN A 303 -6.15 -5.46 11.04
C GLN A 303 -5.00 -6.47 11.16
N HIS A 304 -4.72 -7.25 10.12
CA HIS A 304 -3.66 -8.25 10.16
C HIS A 304 -2.25 -7.66 10.28
N CYS A 305 -2.07 -6.35 10.11
CA CYS A 305 -0.77 -5.68 10.22
C CYS A 305 -0.31 -5.38 11.64
N ALA A 306 -1.03 -5.84 12.67
CA ALA A 306 -0.62 -5.72 14.07
C ALA A 306 0.68 -6.47 14.35
N PRO A 307 1.70 -5.83 14.96
CA PRO A 307 2.89 -6.54 15.41
C PRO A 307 2.60 -7.80 16.25
N SER A 308 1.63 -7.78 17.16
CA SER A 308 1.27 -8.94 18.00
C SER A 308 0.69 -10.14 17.24
N LEU A 309 0.28 -9.95 15.98
CA LEU A 309 -0.14 -11.02 15.07
C LEU A 309 1.02 -11.62 14.27
N GLN A 310 2.14 -10.91 14.16
CA GLN A 310 3.21 -11.26 13.24
C GLN A 310 4.25 -12.19 13.88
N GLU A 311 4.74 -13.18 13.13
CA GLU A 311 5.84 -14.07 13.57
C GLU A 311 7.15 -13.31 13.89
N ARG A 312 7.28 -12.11 13.32
CA ARG A 312 8.41 -11.20 13.56
C ARG A 312 7.93 -9.82 14.00
N GLY A 313 6.85 -9.77 14.80
CA GLY A 313 6.28 -8.52 15.32
C GLY A 313 7.31 -7.58 15.94
N MET A 314 8.18 -8.11 16.80
CA MET A 314 9.27 -7.37 17.44
C MET A 314 10.42 -6.94 16.49
N TRP A 315 10.34 -7.26 15.21
CA TRP A 315 11.25 -6.77 14.15
C TRP A 315 10.53 -5.85 13.16
N SER A 316 9.34 -5.37 13.52
CA SER A 316 8.55 -4.44 12.71
C SER A 316 8.48 -3.07 13.39
N GLY A 317 8.17 -2.02 12.63
CA GLY A 317 7.95 -0.68 13.17
C GLY A 317 9.08 -0.16 14.09
N ALA A 318 10.33 -0.41 13.71
CA ALA A 318 11.55 0.00 14.44
C ALA A 318 11.83 -0.70 15.78
N MET A 319 11.18 -1.81 16.13
CA MET A 319 11.38 -2.51 17.40
C MET A 319 12.66 -3.40 17.49
N TYR A 320 13.65 -3.16 16.64
CA TYR A 320 14.79 -4.06 16.37
C TYR A 320 15.71 -4.36 17.57
N ILE A 321 15.66 -3.55 18.63
CA ILE A 321 16.64 -3.59 19.73
C ILE A 321 16.10 -4.15 21.04
N LEU A 322 14.96 -4.84 21.04
CA LEU A 322 14.39 -5.48 22.23
C LEU A 322 15.44 -6.24 23.10
N PRO A 323 16.36 -7.06 22.56
CA PRO A 323 17.38 -7.74 23.39
C PRO A 323 18.31 -6.80 24.15
N THR A 324 18.45 -5.55 23.73
CA THR A 324 19.22 -4.53 24.45
C THR A 324 18.42 -3.99 25.63
N LEU A 325 17.14 -3.65 25.43
CA LEU A 325 16.26 -3.15 26.50
C LEU A 325 16.08 -4.20 27.61
N ILE A 326 15.91 -5.46 27.24
CA ILE A 326 15.83 -6.57 28.21
C ILE A 326 17.12 -6.70 29.03
N ARG A 327 18.29 -6.50 28.42
CA ARG A 327 19.59 -6.55 29.14
C ARG A 327 19.80 -5.37 30.08
N GLU A 328 19.23 -4.21 29.76
CA GLU A 328 19.22 -3.04 30.67
C GLU A 328 18.25 -3.24 31.85
N GLY A 329 17.50 -4.35 31.88
CA GLY A 329 16.51 -4.62 32.92
C GLY A 329 15.23 -3.81 32.74
N TRP A 330 14.84 -3.49 31.50
CA TRP A 330 13.64 -2.72 31.21
C TRP A 330 12.56 -3.62 30.61
N ALA A 331 11.31 -3.37 31.00
CA ALA A 331 10.16 -3.92 30.32
C ALA A 331 9.85 -3.10 29.07
N VAL A 332 9.30 -3.75 28.05
CA VAL A 332 8.77 -3.11 26.86
C VAL A 332 7.27 -3.37 26.80
N VAL A 333 6.50 -2.30 26.68
CA VAL A 333 5.07 -2.35 26.36
C VAL A 333 4.92 -1.67 25.01
N SER A 334 4.38 -2.38 24.01
CA SER A 334 4.13 -1.82 22.68
C SER A 334 2.69 -2.08 22.32
N THR A 335 1.88 -1.03 22.20
CA THR A 335 0.57 -1.21 21.60
C THR A 335 0.68 -1.51 20.10
N ASP A 336 -0.26 -2.28 19.56
CA ASP A 336 -0.48 -2.34 18.10
C ASP A 336 -1.26 -1.13 17.58
N TYR A 337 -1.83 -0.29 18.45
CA TYR A 337 -2.89 0.69 18.19
C TYR A 337 -4.27 0.09 17.88
N ILE A 338 -5.31 0.94 18.00
CA ILE A 338 -6.67 0.61 17.57
C ILE A 338 -6.68 0.24 16.10
N GLY A 339 -7.51 -0.73 15.69
CA GLY A 339 -7.70 -1.13 14.30
C GLY A 339 -6.59 -2.00 13.72
N LEU A 340 -5.47 -2.15 14.43
CA LEU A 340 -4.50 -3.21 14.19
C LEU A 340 -4.81 -4.35 15.18
N GLY A 341 -5.00 -5.55 14.63
CA GLY A 341 -5.41 -6.76 15.33
C GLY A 341 -6.91 -6.75 15.62
N THR A 342 -7.39 -5.64 16.16
CA THR A 342 -8.76 -5.40 16.62
C THR A 342 -9.61 -4.66 15.59
N GLU A 343 -10.92 -4.56 15.81
CA GLU A 343 -11.80 -3.77 14.94
C GLU A 343 -11.45 -2.27 14.91
N GLY A 344 -11.45 -1.71 13.70
CA GLY A 344 -10.99 -0.36 13.40
C GLY A 344 -12.08 0.73 13.45
N PRO A 345 -11.77 1.95 12.94
CA PRO A 345 -10.63 2.25 12.05
C PRO A 345 -9.27 2.40 12.77
N HIS A 346 -8.16 2.10 12.07
CA HIS A 346 -6.81 2.39 12.58
C HIS A 346 -6.48 3.88 12.43
N PRO A 347 -6.17 4.63 13.52
CA PRO A 347 -5.90 6.06 13.49
C PRO A 347 -4.49 6.39 12.97
N TYR A 348 -4.16 5.97 11.75
CA TYR A 348 -2.88 6.29 11.13
C TYR A 348 -2.71 7.81 10.97
N LEU A 349 -1.67 8.37 11.60
CA LEU A 349 -1.39 9.82 11.71
C LEU A 349 -2.48 10.65 12.42
N VAL A 350 -3.36 10.02 13.21
CA VAL A 350 -4.34 10.71 14.06
C VAL A 350 -3.90 10.59 15.52
N GLY A 351 -3.41 11.69 16.07
CA GLY A 351 -2.59 11.71 17.27
C GLY A 351 -3.27 11.27 18.58
N PRO A 352 -4.37 11.92 19.00
CA PRO A 352 -5.03 11.62 20.26
C PRO A 352 -5.38 10.13 20.49
N PRO A 353 -6.07 9.43 19.56
CA PRO A 353 -6.39 8.01 19.74
C PRO A 353 -5.17 7.08 19.70
N SER A 354 -4.07 7.44 19.03
CA SER A 354 -2.81 6.69 19.11
C SER A 354 -2.15 6.84 20.49
N ALA A 355 -2.22 8.05 21.06
CA ALA A 355 -1.67 8.34 22.37
C ALA A 355 -2.45 7.68 23.52
N THR A 356 -3.78 7.70 23.46
CA THR A 356 -4.61 6.99 24.44
C THR A 356 -4.35 5.49 24.41
N ALA A 357 -4.26 4.90 23.22
CA ALA A 357 -3.88 3.48 23.06
C ALA A 357 -2.53 3.18 23.71
N SER A 358 -1.49 3.99 23.44
CA SER A 358 -0.16 3.84 24.06
C SER A 358 -0.22 3.84 25.59
N LEU A 359 -0.80 4.89 26.18
CA LEU A 359 -0.84 5.07 27.63
C LEU A 359 -1.71 4.00 28.31
N ASP A 360 -2.82 3.61 27.69
CA ASP A 360 -3.71 2.57 28.20
C ASP A 360 -3.10 1.17 28.08
N ALA A 361 -2.23 0.93 27.09
CA ALA A 361 -1.47 -0.32 27.02
C ALA A 361 -0.56 -0.47 28.24
N VAL A 362 0.09 0.62 28.69
CA VAL A 362 0.90 0.61 29.91
C VAL A 362 0.04 0.35 31.14
N ARG A 363 -1.13 1.00 31.26
CA ARG A 363 -2.09 0.75 32.35
C ARG A 363 -2.56 -0.70 32.41
N ALA A 364 -2.89 -1.28 31.26
CA ALA A 364 -3.31 -2.67 31.16
C ALA A 364 -2.16 -3.62 31.46
N ALA A 365 -0.95 -3.33 30.98
CA ALA A 365 0.23 -4.13 31.28
C ALA A 365 0.59 -4.13 32.77
N LYS A 366 0.37 -3.02 33.49
CA LYS A 366 0.52 -2.96 34.96
C LYS A 366 -0.45 -3.89 35.71
N GLN A 367 -1.57 -4.31 35.09
CA GLN A 367 -2.51 -5.27 35.67
C GLN A 367 -2.08 -6.73 35.44
N LEU A 368 -1.12 -6.99 34.54
CA LEU A 368 -0.55 -8.32 34.32
C LEU A 368 0.47 -8.62 35.43
N THR A 369 0.02 -9.29 36.50
CA THR A 369 0.83 -9.52 37.70
C THR A 369 2.15 -10.25 37.42
N GLU A 370 2.17 -11.16 36.45
CA GLU A 370 3.33 -11.94 36.03
C GLU A 370 4.40 -11.11 35.31
N ALA A 371 4.03 -9.93 34.80
CA ALA A 371 4.97 -8.98 34.20
C ALA A 371 5.73 -8.17 35.25
N ASP A 372 5.19 -8.00 36.46
CA ASP A 372 5.80 -7.26 37.58
C ASP A 372 6.41 -5.91 37.15
N LEU A 373 5.59 -5.06 36.52
CA LEU A 373 6.02 -3.75 36.04
C LEU A 373 6.18 -2.75 37.19
N GLY A 374 7.19 -1.89 37.07
CA GLY A 374 7.40 -0.76 37.97
C GLY A 374 6.59 0.47 37.56
N GLU A 375 6.73 1.54 38.34
CA GLU A 375 5.93 2.76 38.12
C GLU A 375 6.47 3.67 37.02
N ARG A 376 7.78 3.64 36.80
CA ARG A 376 8.50 4.58 35.94
C ARG A 376 8.35 4.19 34.47
N THR A 377 7.94 5.14 33.65
CA THR A 377 7.75 4.95 32.21
C THR A 377 8.55 5.98 31.41
N VAL A 378 9.17 5.56 30.31
CA VAL A 378 9.71 6.45 29.29
C VAL A 378 9.06 6.07 27.97
N VAL A 379 8.50 7.06 27.27
CA VAL A 379 7.78 6.84 26.00
C VAL A 379 8.76 6.98 24.86
N TRP A 380 8.88 5.95 24.03
CA TRP A 380 9.67 5.97 22.80
C TRP A 380 8.75 5.85 21.59
N GLY A 381 9.17 6.36 20.44
CA GLY A 381 8.51 6.01 19.19
C GLY A 381 9.27 6.44 17.94
N HIS A 382 9.01 5.76 16.83
CA HIS A 382 9.64 6.05 15.53
C HIS A 382 8.64 6.38 14.44
N SER A 383 8.92 7.33 13.54
CA SER A 383 8.07 7.64 12.38
C SER A 383 6.64 7.99 12.81
N GLN A 384 5.61 7.27 12.34
CA GLN A 384 4.23 7.34 12.86
C GLN A 384 4.20 7.27 14.41
N GLY A 385 4.87 6.28 14.98
CA GLY A 385 4.96 6.08 16.42
C GLY A 385 5.74 7.19 17.13
N GLY A 386 6.65 7.88 16.43
CA GLY A 386 7.29 9.08 16.96
C GLY A 386 6.29 10.23 17.12
N GLY A 387 5.36 10.38 16.18
CA GLY A 387 4.21 11.28 16.32
C GLY A 387 3.29 10.87 17.47
N ALA A 388 2.99 9.57 17.59
CA ALA A 388 2.20 9.03 18.69
C ALA A 388 2.87 9.26 20.06
N ALA A 389 4.20 9.10 20.16
CA ALA A 389 4.97 9.36 21.37
C ALA A 389 4.90 10.84 21.80
N LEU A 390 4.95 11.78 20.84
CA LEU A 390 4.77 13.21 21.12
C LEU A 390 3.35 13.53 21.61
N TRP A 391 2.33 12.84 21.10
CA TRP A 391 0.97 12.99 21.61
C TRP A 391 0.79 12.33 22.99
N ALA A 392 1.35 11.14 23.20
CA ALA A 392 1.30 10.43 24.48
C ALA A 392 2.00 11.22 25.59
N GLY A 393 3.18 11.75 25.32
CA GLY A 393 3.92 12.60 26.27
C GLY A 393 3.20 13.89 26.64
N ALA A 394 2.45 14.48 25.71
CA ALA A 394 1.66 15.68 25.95
C ALA A 394 0.39 15.38 26.74
N LEU A 395 -0.28 14.25 26.47
CA LEU A 395 -1.53 13.86 27.11
C LEU A 395 -1.34 13.12 28.44
N ALA A 396 -0.14 12.59 28.73
CA ALA A 396 0.11 11.70 29.87
C ALA A 396 -0.43 12.23 31.20
N ARG A 397 -0.13 13.47 31.60
CA ARG A 397 -0.58 13.99 32.91
C ARG A 397 -2.08 14.16 33.02
N ASP A 398 -2.75 14.52 31.93
CA ASP A 398 -4.19 14.83 31.96
C ASP A 398 -5.04 13.58 31.74
N TYR A 399 -4.61 12.69 30.84
CA TYR A 399 -5.33 11.46 30.48
C TYR A 399 -4.93 10.26 31.35
N ALA A 400 -3.63 10.12 31.62
CA ALA A 400 -3.04 8.98 32.33
C ALA A 400 -2.10 9.38 33.49
N PRO A 401 -2.59 10.12 34.51
CA PRO A 401 -1.76 10.59 35.62
C PRO A 401 -1.12 9.45 36.44
N ASP A 402 -1.66 8.24 36.37
CA ASP A 402 -1.16 6.99 36.96
C ASP A 402 -0.04 6.32 36.13
N VAL A 403 0.24 6.81 34.92
CA VAL A 403 1.42 6.45 34.12
C VAL A 403 2.49 7.51 34.34
N TRP A 404 3.49 7.20 35.16
CA TRP A 404 4.55 8.16 35.49
C TRP A 404 5.58 8.27 34.36
N VAL A 405 5.27 9.12 33.38
CA VAL A 405 6.16 9.43 32.26
C VAL A 405 7.32 10.31 32.73
N GLN A 406 8.54 9.79 32.62
CA GLN A 406 9.79 10.45 33.00
C GLN A 406 10.56 11.04 31.81
N GLY A 407 10.18 10.69 30.59
CA GLY A 407 10.77 11.24 29.37
C GLY A 407 10.04 10.76 28.12
N VAL A 408 10.19 11.53 27.05
CA VAL A 408 9.70 11.22 25.71
C VAL A 408 10.88 11.22 24.74
N ALA A 409 11.09 10.12 24.02
CA ALA A 409 12.08 10.00 22.96
C ALA A 409 11.37 9.75 21.62
N ALA A 410 11.32 10.78 20.78
CA ALA A 410 10.67 10.74 19.47
C ALA A 410 11.72 10.69 18.35
N LEU A 411 11.73 9.60 17.59
CA LEU A 411 12.76 9.27 16.61
C LEU A 411 12.18 9.42 15.19
N ALA A 412 12.74 10.30 14.37
CA ALA A 412 12.23 10.70 13.06
C ALA A 412 10.69 10.86 13.05
N PRO A 413 10.10 11.63 14.00
CA PRO A 413 8.66 11.57 14.23
C PRO A 413 7.88 12.21 13.09
N ALA A 414 6.70 11.65 12.80
CA ALA A 414 5.67 12.30 12.00
C ALA A 414 5.00 13.44 12.80
N SER A 415 5.79 14.46 13.14
CA SER A 415 5.39 15.60 13.98
C SER A 415 4.44 16.56 13.25
N ASP A 416 4.49 16.59 11.92
CA ASP A 416 3.62 17.40 11.07
C ASP A 416 3.03 16.53 9.93
N PRO A 417 1.85 15.93 10.13
CA PRO A 417 1.19 15.10 9.12
C PRO A 417 0.90 15.85 7.81
N ALA A 418 0.62 17.16 7.88
CA ALA A 418 0.37 17.97 6.70
C ALA A 418 1.63 18.10 5.84
N ALA A 419 2.77 18.41 6.47
CA ALA A 419 4.07 18.48 5.77
C ALA A 419 4.50 17.10 5.22
N LEU A 420 4.29 16.03 5.98
CA LEU A 420 4.59 14.66 5.53
C LEU A 420 3.78 14.30 4.28
N VAL A 421 2.45 14.45 4.33
CA VAL A 421 1.56 14.08 3.23
C VAL A 421 1.77 15.00 2.02
N GLN A 422 2.17 16.26 2.22
CA GLN A 422 2.53 17.17 1.12
C GLN A 422 3.74 16.66 0.32
N ASN A 423 4.76 16.16 1.00
CA ASN A 423 6.02 15.73 0.37
C ASN A 423 5.99 14.27 -0.08
N ILE A 424 4.96 13.50 0.31
CA ILE A 424 4.87 12.05 0.08
C ILE A 424 4.92 11.66 -1.41
N SER A 425 4.52 12.56 -2.32
CA SER A 425 4.58 12.30 -3.77
C SER A 425 6.00 12.31 -4.33
N ASP A 426 6.93 12.97 -3.64
CA ASP A 426 8.33 13.09 -4.05
C ASP A 426 9.20 11.98 -3.44
N VAL A 427 8.66 11.23 -2.47
CA VAL A 427 9.31 10.11 -1.81
C VAL A 427 9.14 8.84 -2.64
N THR A 428 10.24 8.14 -2.92
CA THR A 428 10.16 6.82 -3.57
C THR A 428 9.41 5.84 -2.66
N GLY A 429 8.28 5.29 -3.15
CA GLY A 429 7.41 4.45 -2.32
C GLY A 429 6.42 5.23 -1.45
N GLY A 430 6.42 6.57 -1.50
CA GLY A 430 5.55 7.41 -0.69
C GLY A 430 4.06 7.18 -0.89
N SER A 431 3.64 6.69 -2.07
CA SER A 431 2.25 6.30 -2.32
C SER A 431 1.74 5.21 -1.37
N ILE A 432 2.63 4.38 -0.81
CA ILE A 432 2.27 3.36 0.19
C ILE A 432 1.82 4.05 1.48
N PHE A 433 2.59 5.00 2.01
CA PHE A 433 2.21 5.76 3.19
C PHE A 433 1.00 6.67 2.96
N ALA A 434 0.91 7.27 1.76
CA ALA A 434 -0.28 7.99 1.35
C ALA A 434 -1.52 7.09 1.38
N SER A 435 -1.41 5.82 1.00
CA SER A 435 -2.53 4.90 1.04
C SER A 435 -3.08 4.69 2.45
N TYR A 436 -2.19 4.53 3.44
CA TYR A 436 -2.58 4.39 4.85
C TYR A 436 -3.18 5.67 5.41
N ALA A 437 -2.60 6.83 5.08
CA ALA A 437 -3.14 8.13 5.48
C ALA A 437 -4.55 8.37 4.92
N PHE A 438 -4.76 8.11 3.63
CA PHE A 438 -6.10 8.26 3.03
C PHE A 438 -7.11 7.26 3.59
N ALA A 439 -6.71 6.01 3.83
CA ALA A 439 -7.59 5.02 4.43
C ALA A 439 -8.05 5.47 5.82
N SER A 440 -7.10 5.84 6.69
CA SER A 440 -7.36 6.38 8.03
C SER A 440 -8.25 7.62 8.01
N PHE A 441 -7.86 8.66 7.28
CA PHE A 441 -8.58 9.93 7.32
C PHE A 441 -9.97 9.82 6.67
N SER A 442 -10.15 9.02 5.62
CA SER A 442 -11.48 8.84 5.01
C SER A 442 -12.43 7.98 5.85
N GLU A 443 -11.93 7.08 6.69
CA GLU A 443 -12.75 6.29 7.60
C GLU A 443 -13.10 7.06 8.89
N ILE A 444 -12.20 7.92 9.35
CA ILE A 444 -12.36 8.70 10.59
C ILE A 444 -13.13 10.00 10.36
N TYR A 445 -12.90 10.67 9.22
CA TYR A 445 -13.49 11.96 8.89
C TYR A 445 -14.45 11.82 7.71
N PRO A 446 -15.79 11.82 7.94
CA PRO A 446 -16.79 11.58 6.89
C PRO A 446 -16.80 12.62 5.76
N ASP A 447 -16.18 13.78 5.97
CA ASP A 447 -16.04 14.87 5.00
C ASP A 447 -14.75 14.77 4.17
N VAL A 448 -13.96 13.70 4.32
CA VAL A 448 -12.79 13.38 3.50
C VAL A 448 -13.11 12.23 2.55
N GLU A 449 -13.19 12.53 1.26
CA GLU A 449 -13.43 11.52 0.24
C GLU A 449 -12.23 11.36 -0.71
N TYR A 450 -11.92 10.11 -1.09
CA TYR A 450 -10.84 9.82 -2.06
C TYR A 450 -11.00 10.60 -3.36
N ARG A 451 -12.23 10.74 -3.88
CA ARG A 451 -12.50 11.36 -5.18
C ARG A 451 -12.08 12.84 -5.27
N ASP A 452 -12.00 13.53 -4.13
CA ASP A 452 -11.70 14.96 -4.07
C ASP A 452 -10.19 15.24 -4.17
N TYR A 453 -9.37 14.25 -3.81
CA TYR A 453 -7.92 14.39 -3.67
C TYR A 453 -7.12 13.41 -4.50
N VAL A 454 -7.64 12.20 -4.75
CA VAL A 454 -6.96 11.12 -5.45
C VAL A 454 -7.50 10.99 -6.86
N ARG A 455 -6.62 10.77 -7.83
CA ARG A 455 -7.04 10.54 -9.21
C ARG A 455 -7.86 9.25 -9.32
N PRO A 456 -8.92 9.20 -10.16
CA PRO A 456 -9.74 8.00 -10.32
C PRO A 456 -8.94 6.73 -10.66
N GLY A 457 -7.91 6.85 -11.50
CA GLY A 457 -7.02 5.73 -11.86
C GLY A 457 -6.12 5.23 -10.73
N ALA A 458 -5.91 6.02 -9.67
CA ALA A 458 -5.05 5.69 -8.53
C ALA A 458 -5.82 5.22 -7.28
N GLU A 459 -7.10 5.58 -7.15
CA GLU A 459 -7.90 5.25 -5.96
C GLU A 459 -7.92 3.75 -5.65
N THR A 460 -8.18 2.93 -6.67
CA THR A 460 -8.24 1.46 -6.50
C THR A 460 -6.91 0.92 -5.98
N THR A 461 -5.81 1.40 -6.55
CA THR A 461 -4.46 0.99 -6.16
C THR A 461 -4.15 1.42 -4.74
N LEU A 462 -4.49 2.64 -4.33
CA LEU A 462 -4.29 3.10 -2.95
C LEU A 462 -5.07 2.23 -1.97
N ARG A 463 -6.37 1.99 -2.20
CA ARG A 463 -7.17 1.14 -1.29
C ARG A 463 -6.57 -0.25 -1.10
N GLN A 464 -5.96 -0.81 -2.15
CA GLN A 464 -5.29 -2.11 -2.06
C GLN A 464 -3.91 -2.04 -1.41
N MET A 465 -3.19 -0.94 -1.60
CA MET A 465 -1.94 -0.71 -0.88
C MET A 465 -2.22 -0.65 0.63
N SER A 466 -3.33 -0.03 1.06
CA SER A 466 -3.70 0.04 2.48
C SER A 466 -4.08 -1.30 3.09
N ASP A 467 -4.52 -2.26 2.27
CA ASP A 467 -4.84 -3.63 2.70
C ASP A 467 -3.60 -4.52 2.89
N ARG A 468 -2.38 -4.02 2.66
CA ARG A 468 -1.13 -4.79 2.79
C ARG A 468 -0.26 -4.26 3.92
N CYS A 469 0.49 -5.15 4.57
CA CYS A 469 1.44 -4.77 5.61
C CYS A 469 2.83 -4.56 5.04
N LEU A 470 3.61 -3.65 5.64
CA LEU A 470 5.00 -3.39 5.24
C LEU A 470 5.93 -4.59 5.50
N THR A 471 5.57 -5.46 6.43
CA THR A 471 6.33 -6.66 6.80
C THR A 471 6.03 -7.86 5.92
N ASP A 472 4.92 -7.84 5.19
CA ASP A 472 4.44 -9.00 4.45
C ASP A 472 5.13 -9.11 3.09
N PRO A 473 5.40 -10.32 2.58
CA PRO A 473 5.95 -10.50 1.23
C PRO A 473 5.09 -9.85 0.13
N SER A 474 3.79 -9.72 0.37
CA SER A 474 2.83 -9.07 -0.54
C SER A 474 3.14 -7.59 -0.78
N ILE A 475 3.93 -6.93 0.09
CA ILE A 475 4.33 -5.53 -0.08
C ILE A 475 5.07 -5.27 -1.38
N ILE A 476 5.73 -6.28 -1.95
CA ILE A 476 6.41 -6.17 -3.26
C ILE A 476 5.45 -5.71 -4.36
N ILE A 477 4.16 -6.04 -4.24
CA ILE A 477 3.11 -5.60 -5.15
C ILE A 477 2.88 -4.09 -5.00
N SER A 478 2.76 -3.60 -3.75
CA SER A 478 2.66 -2.18 -3.46
C SER A 478 3.91 -1.43 -3.92
N VAL A 479 5.11 -1.99 -3.73
CA VAL A 479 6.36 -1.40 -4.20
C VAL A 479 6.38 -1.33 -5.73
N ALA A 480 6.02 -2.41 -6.43
CA ALA A 480 5.96 -2.42 -7.89
C ALA A 480 4.93 -1.41 -8.43
N ALA A 481 3.76 -1.31 -7.79
CA ALA A 481 2.76 -0.31 -8.13
C ALA A 481 3.26 1.11 -7.86
N ALA A 482 3.91 1.36 -6.71
CA ALA A 482 4.51 2.64 -6.37
C ALA A 482 5.61 3.05 -7.37
N LEU A 483 6.46 2.12 -7.80
CA LEU A 483 7.46 2.33 -8.84
C LEU A 483 6.83 2.56 -10.23
N GLY A 484 5.70 1.92 -10.53
CA GLY A 484 4.93 2.21 -11.74
C GLY A 484 4.29 3.61 -11.71
N MET A 485 4.01 4.13 -10.50
CA MET A 485 3.45 5.44 -10.26
C MET A 485 4.50 6.54 -10.09
N SER A 486 5.76 6.21 -9.78
CA SER A 486 6.83 7.20 -9.54
C SER A 486 7.22 8.00 -10.78
N GLY A 487 6.88 7.52 -11.99
CA GLY A 487 6.99 8.27 -13.24
C GLY A 487 5.80 9.21 -13.53
N ASP A 488 4.76 9.16 -12.70
CA ASP A 488 3.50 9.89 -12.81
C ASP A 488 3.35 10.80 -11.57
N THR A 489 3.93 12.00 -11.66
CA THR A 489 4.12 12.96 -10.55
C THR A 489 2.84 13.54 -9.94
N ARG A 490 1.68 12.89 -10.11
CA ARG A 490 0.38 13.41 -9.66
C ARG A 490 -0.52 12.29 -9.16
N LEU A 491 -0.10 11.55 -8.14
CA LEU A 491 -0.99 10.69 -7.35
C LEU A 491 -2.28 11.42 -6.97
N PHE A 492 -2.13 12.70 -6.64
CA PHE A 492 -3.22 13.57 -6.24
C PHE A 492 -3.77 14.42 -7.40
N SER A 493 -5.10 14.57 -7.45
CA SER A 493 -5.81 15.55 -8.29
C SER A 493 -5.73 16.96 -7.69
N THR A 494 -5.73 17.04 -6.36
CA THR A 494 -5.65 18.26 -5.55
C THR A 494 -4.61 18.06 -4.45
N SER A 495 -3.86 19.10 -4.06
CA SER A 495 -2.88 18.94 -2.97
C SER A 495 -3.55 18.46 -1.67
N PRO A 496 -3.09 17.34 -1.08
CA PRO A 496 -3.69 16.78 0.14
C PRO A 496 -3.46 17.65 1.37
N ALA A 497 -2.49 18.56 1.36
CA ALA A 497 -2.24 19.52 2.43
C ALA A 497 -3.20 20.73 2.43
N THR A 498 -4.17 20.74 1.51
CA THR A 498 -5.16 21.82 1.34
C THR A 498 -6.59 21.34 1.55
N GLY A 499 -7.54 22.27 1.66
CA GLY A 499 -8.96 21.94 1.88
C GLY A 499 -9.23 21.24 3.22
N VAL A 500 -10.27 20.41 3.23
CA VAL A 500 -10.75 19.67 4.40
C VAL A 500 -9.70 18.70 4.94
N LEU A 501 -9.14 17.83 4.09
CA LEU A 501 -8.07 16.90 4.47
C LEU A 501 -6.87 17.64 5.06
N GLY A 502 -6.44 18.73 4.43
CA GLY A 502 -5.34 19.55 4.96
C GLY A 502 -5.65 20.19 6.32
N GLY A 503 -6.92 20.49 6.60
CA GLY A 503 -7.39 20.92 7.92
C GLY A 503 -7.19 19.82 8.95
N HIS A 504 -7.78 18.65 8.72
CA HIS A 504 -7.65 17.50 9.63
C HIS A 504 -6.19 17.07 9.84
N LEU A 505 -5.34 17.14 8.81
CA LEU A 505 -3.90 16.85 8.95
C LEU A 505 -3.19 17.84 9.89
N ARG A 506 -3.55 19.13 9.84
CA ARG A 506 -3.01 20.16 10.74
C ARG A 506 -3.57 20.04 12.16
N ASP A 507 -4.82 19.63 12.31
CA ASP A 507 -5.41 19.36 13.63
C ASP A 507 -4.70 18.20 14.35
N ASN A 508 -3.98 17.36 13.60
CA ASN A 508 -3.17 16.26 14.11
C ASN A 508 -1.65 16.55 14.15
N THR A 509 -1.22 17.80 13.93
CA THR A 509 0.16 18.22 14.21
C THR A 509 0.49 17.98 15.68
N ALA A 510 1.67 17.43 15.95
CA ALA A 510 2.08 17.04 17.29
C ALA A 510 2.07 18.23 18.28
N PRO A 511 1.71 18.03 19.55
CA PRO A 511 1.67 19.09 20.54
C PRO A 511 3.07 19.63 20.85
N LEU A 512 3.20 20.96 20.92
CA LEU A 512 4.47 21.64 21.10
C LEU A 512 5.09 21.49 22.50
N ARG A 513 4.31 21.02 23.49
CA ARG A 513 4.75 20.85 24.87
C ARG A 513 4.47 19.44 25.36
N GLN A 514 5.44 18.91 26.09
CA GLN A 514 5.39 17.58 26.70
C GLN A 514 5.33 17.73 28.21
N THR A 515 4.86 16.69 28.89
CA THR A 515 4.80 16.67 30.36
C THR A 515 6.10 16.21 31.03
N ALA A 516 7.08 15.82 30.22
CA ALA A 516 8.39 15.31 30.61
C ALA A 516 9.48 15.81 29.62
N PRO A 517 10.77 15.65 29.94
CA PRO A 517 11.86 15.98 29.02
C PRO A 517 11.73 15.31 27.66
N LEU A 518 12.09 16.03 26.59
CA LEU A 518 11.96 15.58 25.21
C LEU A 518 13.32 15.38 24.53
N LEU A 519 13.59 14.17 24.07
CA LEU A 519 14.63 13.86 23.08
C LEU A 519 13.97 13.71 21.71
N LEU A 520 14.48 14.46 20.73
CA LEU A 520 14.14 14.32 19.32
C LEU A 520 15.38 13.86 18.57
N ALA A 521 15.28 12.77 17.81
CA ALA A 521 16.38 12.28 16.99
C ALA A 521 15.95 12.22 15.53
N GLN A 522 16.82 12.58 14.60
CA GLN A 522 16.48 12.67 13.18
C GLN A 522 17.65 12.17 12.31
N GLY A 523 17.34 11.39 11.27
CA GLY A 523 18.32 11.08 10.23
C GLY A 523 18.59 12.33 9.39
N GLY A 524 19.86 12.70 9.21
CA GLY A 524 20.26 13.89 8.47
C GLY A 524 20.03 13.76 6.95
N SER A 525 19.86 12.53 6.46
CA SER A 525 19.52 12.23 5.06
C SER A 525 18.08 11.73 4.91
N ASP A 526 17.23 11.87 5.93
CA ASP A 526 15.88 11.30 5.93
C ASP A 526 15.03 11.81 4.76
N SER A 527 14.70 10.88 3.86
CA SER A 527 13.90 11.10 2.67
C SER A 527 12.38 11.04 2.88
N VAL A 528 11.91 10.59 4.04
CA VAL A 528 10.47 10.46 4.37
C VAL A 528 10.01 11.65 5.22
N ILE A 529 10.72 11.92 6.30
CA ILE A 529 10.50 13.05 7.20
C ILE A 529 11.65 14.02 7.00
N SER A 530 11.40 15.10 6.25
CA SER A 530 12.47 16.05 5.94
C SER A 530 13.01 16.70 7.20
N VAL A 531 14.34 16.84 7.28
CA VAL A 531 15.03 17.56 8.37
C VAL A 531 14.46 18.96 8.55
N GLY A 532 14.11 19.66 7.46
CA GLY A 532 13.51 21.00 7.51
C GLY A 532 12.19 21.04 8.29
N ALA A 533 11.22 20.19 7.93
CA ALA A 533 9.95 20.10 8.67
C ALA A 533 10.16 19.75 10.14
N GLN A 534 11.14 18.89 10.44
CA GLN A 534 11.43 18.52 11.82
C GLN A 534 12.12 19.65 12.60
N SER A 535 13.03 20.40 11.98
CA SER A 535 13.61 21.62 12.54
C SER A 535 12.55 22.68 12.81
N ASP A 536 11.60 22.90 11.90
CA ASP A 536 10.49 23.84 12.09
C ASP A 536 9.61 23.45 13.29
N TYR A 537 9.36 22.15 13.49
CA TYR A 537 8.66 21.67 14.69
C TYR A 537 9.47 21.96 15.98
N VAL A 538 10.77 21.66 15.98
CA VAL A 538 11.66 21.91 17.12
C VAL A 538 11.67 23.40 17.48
N ASP A 539 11.83 24.29 16.50
CA ASP A 539 11.83 25.74 16.72
C ASP A 539 10.52 26.21 17.36
N ARG A 540 9.37 25.69 16.91
CA ARG A 540 8.06 25.99 17.52
C ARG A 540 7.92 25.43 18.93
N ALA A 541 8.41 24.22 19.19
CA ALA A 541 8.39 23.62 20.53
C ALA A 541 9.26 24.43 21.51
N CYS A 542 10.46 24.83 21.07
CA CYS A 542 11.35 25.70 21.82
C CYS A 542 10.72 27.06 22.12
N ALA A 543 10.08 27.68 21.12
CA ALA A 543 9.35 28.94 21.31
C ALA A 543 8.15 28.79 22.27
N ALA A 544 7.56 27.60 22.37
CA ALA A 544 6.51 27.27 23.33
C ALA A 544 7.04 26.95 24.74
N GLY A 545 8.35 27.02 24.96
CA GLY A 545 9.00 26.78 26.26
C GLY A 545 9.18 25.31 26.61
N GLN A 546 9.23 24.42 25.62
CA GLN A 546 9.62 23.03 25.82
C GLN A 546 11.14 22.91 25.85
N ASP A 547 11.68 22.18 26.83
CA ASP A 547 13.08 21.76 26.82
C ASP A 547 13.26 20.61 25.82
N VAL A 548 14.17 20.79 24.86
CA VAL A 548 14.37 19.88 23.72
C VAL A 548 15.84 19.55 23.53
N ASP A 549 16.16 18.26 23.62
CA ASP A 549 17.41 17.69 23.14
C ASP A 549 17.19 17.21 21.69
N PHE A 550 17.59 18.00 20.70
CA PHE A 550 17.44 17.66 19.29
C PHE A 550 18.77 17.14 18.71
N ARG A 551 18.76 15.93 18.14
CA ARG A 551 19.94 15.26 17.60
C ARG A 551 19.73 14.90 16.14
N ILE A 552 20.67 15.31 15.28
CA ILE A 552 20.66 15.00 13.85
C ILE A 552 21.85 14.11 13.54
N TYR A 553 21.63 12.98 12.87
CA TYR A 553 22.66 12.01 12.54
C TYR A 553 22.94 12.06 11.04
N ASP A 554 24.04 12.71 10.65
CA ASP A 554 24.35 12.96 9.25
C ASP A 554 24.63 11.65 8.50
N GLY A 555 24.11 11.53 7.27
CA GLY A 555 24.26 10.31 6.46
C GLY A 555 23.29 9.18 6.77
N TYR A 556 22.46 9.29 7.82
CA TYR A 556 21.44 8.29 8.16
C TYR A 556 20.09 8.63 7.52
N GLU A 557 19.51 7.64 6.84
CA GLU A 557 18.15 7.65 6.28
C GLU A 557 17.07 7.34 7.34
N HIS A 558 15.79 7.46 6.95
CA HIS A 558 14.62 7.35 7.83
C HIS A 558 14.62 6.13 8.78
N ALA A 559 14.81 4.93 8.22
CA ALA A 559 14.87 3.69 9.01
C ALA A 559 16.28 3.43 9.56
N ALA A 560 17.31 3.79 8.80
CA ALA A 560 18.70 3.53 9.16
C ALA A 560 19.11 4.22 10.47
N VAL A 561 18.50 5.37 10.80
CA VAL A 561 18.81 6.10 12.05
C VAL A 561 18.46 5.28 13.31
N VAL A 562 17.49 4.35 13.23
CA VAL A 562 17.07 3.47 14.34
C VAL A 562 17.55 2.02 14.17
N GLU A 563 18.47 1.79 13.23
CA GLU A 563 19.10 0.48 12.99
C GLU A 563 20.58 0.52 13.33
N ARG A 564 21.17 -0.64 13.64
CA ARG A 564 22.63 -0.71 13.77
C ARG A 564 23.27 -0.50 12.39
N PRO A 565 24.39 0.25 12.30
CA PRO A 565 25.25 0.72 13.39
C PRO A 565 25.01 2.19 13.82
N SER A 566 23.78 2.70 13.80
CA SER A 566 23.50 4.08 14.23
C SER A 566 23.94 4.37 15.68
N PRO A 567 24.71 5.45 15.92
CA PRO A 567 25.11 5.84 17.27
C PRO A 567 23.94 6.36 18.12
N LEU A 568 22.79 6.66 17.49
CA LEU A 568 21.55 6.99 18.20
C LEU A 568 21.18 5.90 19.20
N LEU A 569 21.37 4.62 18.86
CA LEU A 569 20.89 3.52 19.70
C LEU A 569 21.56 3.52 21.07
N ASP A 570 22.88 3.67 21.12
CA ASP A 570 23.61 3.70 22.39
C ASP A 570 23.29 4.96 23.19
N GLN A 571 23.16 6.09 22.49
CA GLN A 571 22.79 7.38 23.06
C GLN A 571 21.37 7.42 23.63
N LEU A 572 20.43 6.72 22.98
CA LEU A 572 19.03 6.61 23.40
C LEU A 572 18.91 5.75 24.66
N ILE A 573 19.70 4.68 24.74
CA ILE A 573 19.83 3.85 25.96
C ILE A 573 20.39 4.70 27.11
N GLU A 574 21.49 5.44 26.87
CA GLU A 574 22.06 6.32 27.90
C GLU A 574 21.05 7.38 28.38
N TRP A 575 20.42 8.08 27.45
CA TRP A 575 19.42 9.10 27.76
C TRP A 575 18.24 8.53 28.56
N THR A 576 17.80 7.31 28.24
CA THR A 576 16.69 6.65 28.94
C THR A 576 17.10 6.17 30.34
N ARG A 577 18.33 5.69 30.49
CA ARG A 577 18.89 5.35 31.81
C ARG A 577 18.88 6.56 32.73
N ASP A 578 19.25 7.73 32.20
CA ASP A 578 19.21 8.99 32.96
C ASP A 578 17.79 9.36 33.41
N ARG A 579 16.78 9.18 32.55
CA ARG A 579 15.37 9.41 32.92
C ARG A 579 14.93 8.49 34.04
N PHE A 580 15.21 7.19 33.92
CA PHE A 580 14.89 6.24 34.99
C PHE A 580 15.67 6.52 36.28
N ALA A 581 16.90 7.01 36.20
CA ALA A 581 17.72 7.40 37.34
C ALA A 581 17.30 8.76 37.96
N GLY A 582 16.37 9.50 37.35
CA GLY A 582 15.94 10.81 37.82
C GLY A 582 16.97 11.91 37.61
N VAL A 583 17.90 11.72 36.68
CA VAL A 583 18.89 12.75 36.30
C VAL A 583 18.15 13.87 35.56
N PRO A 584 18.25 15.13 36.03
CA PRO A 584 17.63 16.27 35.37
C PRO A 584 18.05 16.36 33.90
N ALA A 585 17.10 16.64 33.01
CA ALA A 585 17.43 16.97 31.62
C ALA A 585 18.03 18.38 31.54
N ALA A 586 18.80 18.65 30.47
CA ALA A 586 19.31 19.98 30.21
C ALA A 586 18.14 20.96 30.01
N GLU A 587 18.25 22.15 30.62
CA GLU A 587 17.29 23.23 30.43
C GLU A 587 17.48 23.89 29.05
N GLY A 588 16.37 24.30 28.45
CA GLY A 588 16.33 24.95 27.15
C GLY A 588 16.40 23.98 25.98
N CYS A 589 16.69 24.54 24.81
CA CYS A 589 16.80 23.79 23.57
C CYS A 589 18.24 23.68 23.11
N SER A 590 18.65 22.46 22.76
CA SER A 590 19.94 22.18 22.15
C SER A 590 19.75 21.41 20.85
N THR A 591 20.51 21.76 19.82
CA THR A 591 20.62 20.98 18.59
C THR A 591 22.05 20.49 18.41
N THR A 592 22.22 19.18 18.31
CA THR A 592 23.53 18.53 18.11
C THR A 592 23.52 17.74 16.82
N ARG A 593 24.61 17.82 16.04
CA ARG A 593 24.82 17.00 14.84
C ARG A 593 25.92 15.98 15.07
N TYR A 594 25.71 14.76 14.59
CA TYR A 594 26.61 13.61 14.72
C TYR A 594 27.06 13.09 13.37
#